data_AF-A0A2K9LFB3-F1
#
_entry.id   AF-A0A2K9LFB3-F1
#
_cell.length_a   1.000
_cell.length_b   1.000
_cell.length_c   1.000
_cell.angle_alpha   90.00
_cell.angle_beta   90.00
_cell.angle_gamma   90.00
#
_symmetry.space_group_name_H-M   'P 1'
#
loop_
_entity.id
_entity.type
_entity.pdbx_description
1 polymer ?
#
loop_
_entity_poly.entity_id
_entity_poly.type
_entity_poly.pdbx_seq_one_letter_code
_entity_poly.pdbx_strand_id
1 'polypeptide(L)'
;MKPSSAPGSKPSLTDSGIAEPRGNSFSGSRAADLLRHVTPVVTAVMVDAEFFLKRARRLFGTTSPREAAEKLHKLALDHLNDAKGRRTARLYRIFVYDAPPAAWKGHTPLGKKSLDLVQSPTAQWRHEFHEVLRGLRKVALRMGEIPTSQVRWQLKAEVLKALTNGKRRWEDLTDDDFRLDLRQKGVDMRLGLDIASLAYKQQVNQIVLISGDADFVPAAKLARREGIDFILDPMWATIRPDLYEHIDGLRTVCPRPVKKPEGDGAAEGAA
;
A
#
# COMPACT_ATOMS: atom_id res chain seq x y z
N MET A 1 0.74 57.18 -24.37
CA MET A 1 -0.57 56.48 -24.38
C MET A 1 -0.32 54.98 -24.46
N LYS A 2 -0.81 54.18 -23.50
CA LYS A 2 -1.05 52.74 -23.69
C LYS A 2 -2.30 52.55 -24.57
N PRO A 3 -2.43 51.44 -25.32
CA PRO A 3 -3.18 50.25 -24.85
C PRO A 3 -2.41 48.93 -25.12
N SER A 4 -2.45 47.87 -24.28
CA SER A 4 -3.51 46.82 -24.14
C SER A 4 -3.75 46.08 -25.47
N SER A 5 -3.71 44.74 -25.64
CA SER A 5 -3.83 43.58 -24.74
C SER A 5 -3.55 42.27 -25.50
N ALA A 6 -2.97 41.28 -24.80
CA ALA A 6 -2.97 39.80 -24.96
C ALA A 6 -2.59 39.12 -26.31
N PRO A 7 -1.84 38.00 -26.25
CA PRO A 7 -2.53 36.72 -26.26
C PRO A 7 -2.01 35.70 -25.23
N GLY A 8 -2.95 34.94 -24.67
CA GLY A 8 -2.68 33.82 -23.79
C GLY A 8 -1.89 32.73 -24.51
N SER A 9 -0.82 32.29 -23.86
CA SER A 9 -0.07 31.10 -24.24
C SER A 9 -0.17 30.10 -23.08
N LYS A 10 -0.69 28.90 -23.38
CA LYS A 10 -0.70 27.76 -22.46
C LYS A 10 0.76 27.42 -22.10
N PRO A 11 1.13 27.24 -20.83
CA PRO A 11 2.43 26.67 -20.52
C PRO A 11 2.43 25.17 -20.85
N SER A 12 3.44 24.76 -21.60
CA SER A 12 3.71 23.38 -21.99
C SER A 12 3.99 22.49 -20.77
N LEU A 13 3.35 21.31 -20.75
CA LEU A 13 3.59 20.19 -19.83
C LEU A 13 4.95 19.53 -20.11
N THR A 14 6.03 20.26 -19.88
CA THR A 14 7.40 19.72 -19.79
C THR A 14 8.18 20.56 -18.79
N ASP A 15 7.68 20.64 -17.56
CA ASP A 15 8.51 21.08 -16.44
C ASP A 15 9.18 19.84 -15.86
N SER A 16 10.50 19.75 -16.03
CA SER A 16 11.34 18.77 -15.34
C SER A 16 11.36 19.14 -13.87
N GLY A 17 10.33 18.73 -13.13
CA GLY A 17 10.09 19.04 -11.72
C GLY A 17 11.16 18.47 -10.78
N ILE A 18 12.38 18.98 -10.88
CA ILE A 18 13.40 18.89 -9.85
C ILE A 18 13.09 20.03 -8.88
N ALA A 19 12.13 19.79 -7.99
CA ALA A 19 11.99 20.56 -6.77
C ALA A 19 12.94 19.96 -5.71
N GLU A 20 14.25 19.98 -5.98
CA GLU A 20 15.23 19.98 -4.89
C GLU A 20 15.44 21.45 -4.49
N PRO A 21 15.39 21.81 -3.20
CA PRO A 21 15.81 23.13 -2.79
C PRO A 21 17.31 23.24 -3.12
N ARG A 22 17.65 23.99 -4.17
CA ARG A 22 19.04 24.34 -4.50
C ARG A 22 19.61 25.20 -3.39
N GLY A 23 20.05 24.57 -2.32
CA GLY A 23 21.03 25.12 -1.40
C GLY A 23 22.39 24.59 -1.80
N ASN A 24 23.15 25.33 -2.59
CA ASN A 24 24.61 25.39 -2.43
C ASN A 24 25.21 26.50 -3.30
N SER A 25 25.46 27.61 -2.64
CA SER A 25 26.59 28.47 -2.92
C SER A 25 27.09 28.88 -1.55
N PHE A 26 28.29 28.46 -1.16
CA PHE A 26 29.29 29.29 -0.48
C PHE A 26 30.49 28.40 -0.13
N SER A 27 31.59 28.73 -0.78
CA SER A 27 32.94 28.30 -0.44
C SER A 27 33.25 28.64 1.02
N GLY A 28 33.65 27.63 1.81
CA GLY A 28 34.41 27.81 3.05
C GLY A 28 33.63 28.34 4.25
N SER A 29 33.10 27.46 5.10
CA SER A 29 33.36 27.49 6.54
C SER A 29 32.93 26.17 7.19
N ARG A 30 33.88 25.45 7.79
CA ARG A 30 33.71 24.14 8.47
C ARG A 30 32.87 24.19 9.76
N ALA A 31 32.16 25.27 10.03
CA ALA A 31 31.42 25.47 11.28
C ALA A 31 29.91 25.71 11.09
N ALA A 32 29.48 26.26 9.95
CA ALA A 32 28.06 26.53 9.70
C ALA A 32 27.24 25.28 9.28
N ASP A 33 27.91 24.21 8.81
CA ASP A 33 27.30 22.92 8.45
C ASP A 33 26.99 22.02 9.66
N LEU A 34 27.53 22.32 10.84
CA LEU A 34 27.38 21.44 12.01
C LEU A 34 26.00 21.52 12.68
N LEU A 35 25.19 22.54 12.38
CA LEU A 35 24.02 22.88 13.19
C LEU A 35 22.73 23.19 12.41
N ARG A 36 22.64 22.89 11.10
CA ARG A 36 21.41 23.20 10.35
C ARG A 36 20.37 22.08 10.28
N HIS A 37 20.66 20.83 10.69
CA HIS A 37 19.71 19.69 10.71
C HIS A 37 19.82 18.86 12.01
N VAL A 38 19.66 19.51 13.17
CA VAL A 38 20.08 18.99 14.49
C VAL A 38 19.23 17.84 15.04
N THR A 39 18.05 17.56 14.48
CA THR A 39 17.20 16.46 14.98
C THR A 39 17.32 15.22 14.09
N PRO A 40 17.77 14.06 14.62
CA PRO A 40 17.84 12.84 13.81
C PRO A 40 16.45 12.47 13.29
N VAL A 41 16.35 12.08 12.02
CA VAL A 41 15.11 11.54 11.46
C VAL A 41 14.83 10.20 12.13
N VAL A 42 13.66 10.09 12.75
CA VAL A 42 13.16 8.88 13.41
C VAL A 42 11.88 8.49 12.69
N THR A 43 11.95 7.36 11.98
CA THR A 43 10.91 6.92 11.04
C THR A 43 10.11 5.74 11.60
N ALA A 44 8.78 5.85 11.59
CA ALA A 44 7.90 4.69 11.65
C ALA A 44 7.55 4.24 10.22
N VAL A 45 7.61 2.93 9.97
CA VAL A 45 7.14 2.36 8.71
C VAL A 45 5.85 1.62 8.97
N MET A 46 4.80 1.92 8.21
CA MET A 46 3.46 1.39 8.37
C MET A 46 3.10 0.66 7.08
N VAL A 47 2.72 -0.60 7.18
CA VAL A 47 2.52 -1.47 6.01
C VAL A 47 1.13 -2.08 6.06
N ASP A 48 0.33 -1.81 5.04
CA ASP A 48 -0.86 -2.62 4.74
C ASP A 48 -0.39 -3.94 4.11
N ALA A 49 -0.55 -5.04 4.85
CA ALA A 49 -0.07 -6.35 4.42
C ALA A 49 -0.83 -6.89 3.21
N GLU A 50 -2.14 -6.66 3.12
CA GLU A 50 -2.93 -7.14 1.99
C GLU A 50 -2.52 -6.41 0.70
N PHE A 51 -2.37 -5.09 0.79
CA PHE A 51 -1.82 -4.29 -0.30
C PHE A 51 -0.42 -4.76 -0.70
N PHE A 52 0.50 -4.85 0.27
CA PHE A 52 1.87 -5.29 0.04
C PHE A 52 1.91 -6.65 -0.67
N LEU A 53 1.16 -7.64 -0.21
CA LEU A 53 1.18 -8.99 -0.78
C LEU A 53 0.61 -9.03 -2.20
N LYS A 54 -0.47 -8.28 -2.47
CA LYS A 54 -1.01 -8.12 -3.84
C LYS A 54 0.02 -7.49 -4.78
N ARG A 55 0.73 -6.45 -4.32
CA ARG A 55 1.78 -5.78 -5.11
C ARG A 55 3.02 -6.64 -5.29
N ALA A 56 3.50 -7.27 -4.21
CA ALA A 56 4.64 -8.18 -4.23
C ALA A 56 4.43 -9.32 -5.22
N ARG A 57 3.23 -9.92 -5.26
CA ARG A 57 2.91 -10.97 -6.25
C ARG A 57 3.03 -10.49 -7.69
N ARG A 58 2.64 -9.24 -7.99
CA ARG A 58 2.74 -8.65 -9.34
C ARG A 58 4.17 -8.26 -9.71
N LEU A 59 4.95 -7.79 -8.75
CA LEU A 59 6.30 -7.27 -8.99
C LEU A 59 7.38 -8.34 -8.94
N PHE A 60 7.23 -9.33 -8.05
CA PHE A 60 8.25 -10.33 -7.74
C PHE A 60 7.80 -11.77 -8.04
N GLY A 61 6.54 -11.96 -8.45
CA GLY A 61 5.97 -13.30 -8.64
C GLY A 61 5.53 -13.95 -7.33
N THR A 62 5.27 -15.26 -7.39
CA THR A 62 4.89 -16.05 -6.21
C THR A 62 6.09 -16.22 -5.29
N THR A 63 5.90 -15.96 -4.00
CA THR A 63 6.94 -16.09 -2.97
C THR A 63 6.47 -16.98 -1.84
N SER A 64 7.40 -17.62 -1.13
CA SER A 64 7.09 -18.30 0.13
C SER A 64 6.66 -17.30 1.23
N PRO A 65 5.99 -17.74 2.31
CA PRO A 65 5.63 -16.87 3.43
C PRO A 65 6.84 -16.16 4.04
N ARG A 66 7.94 -16.91 4.21
CA ARG A 66 9.21 -16.39 4.71
C ARG A 66 9.81 -15.32 3.79
N GLU A 67 9.93 -15.62 2.50
CA GLU A 67 10.46 -14.66 1.52
C GLU A 67 9.62 -13.39 1.46
N ALA A 68 8.29 -13.50 1.54
CA ALA A 68 7.41 -12.34 1.56
C ALA A 68 7.63 -11.46 2.80
N ALA A 69 7.75 -12.07 3.98
CA ALA A 69 8.01 -11.36 5.23
C ALA A 69 9.39 -10.68 5.24
N GLU A 70 10.42 -11.39 4.78
CA GLU A 70 11.78 -10.85 4.66
C GLU A 70 11.86 -9.72 3.63
N LYS A 71 11.16 -9.84 2.49
CA LYS A 71 11.04 -8.75 1.50
C LYS A 71 10.32 -7.53 2.09
N LEU A 72 9.22 -7.72 2.81
CA LEU A 72 8.50 -6.63 3.48
C LEU A 72 9.44 -5.88 4.43
N HIS A 73 10.14 -6.63 5.28
CA HIS A 73 11.08 -6.06 6.26
C HIS A 73 12.23 -5.34 5.58
N LYS A 74 12.82 -5.93 4.53
CA LYS A 74 13.87 -5.30 3.73
C LYS A 74 13.39 -3.99 3.12
N LEU A 75 12.23 -3.96 2.44
CA LEU A 75 11.70 -2.73 1.85
C LEU A 75 11.45 -1.66 2.92
N ALA A 76 10.93 -2.03 4.08
CA ALA A 76 10.77 -1.11 5.20
C ALA A 76 12.12 -0.53 5.68
N LEU A 77 13.19 -1.34 5.70
CA LEU A 77 14.54 -0.88 6.04
C LEU A 77 15.21 -0.05 4.95
N ASP A 78 14.86 -0.27 3.68
CA ASP A 78 15.41 0.47 2.53
C ASP A 78 14.92 1.92 2.51
N HIS A 79 13.71 2.18 3.03
CA HIS A 79 13.17 3.54 3.19
C HIS A 79 13.99 4.46 4.11
N LEU A 80 14.76 3.87 5.01
CA LEU A 80 15.61 4.61 5.95
C LEU A 80 16.95 5.05 5.33
N ASN A 81 17.22 4.64 4.09
CA ASN A 81 18.41 5.01 3.35
C ASN A 81 18.08 6.09 2.30
N ASP A 82 19.07 6.83 1.82
CA ASP A 82 18.94 7.69 0.65
C ASP A 82 19.04 6.90 -0.67
N ALA A 83 18.95 7.60 -1.82
CA ALA A 83 19.08 6.99 -3.14
C ALA A 83 20.45 6.34 -3.40
N LYS A 84 21.48 6.69 -2.63
CA LYS A 84 22.83 6.10 -2.70
C LYS A 84 23.02 4.96 -1.70
N GLY A 85 21.98 4.58 -0.96
CA GLY A 85 22.03 3.52 0.06
C GLY A 85 22.63 3.96 1.40
N ARG A 86 22.89 5.24 1.63
CA ARG A 86 23.42 5.74 2.90
C ARG A 86 22.28 5.87 3.92
N ARG A 87 22.49 5.40 5.14
CA ARG A 87 21.50 5.51 6.23
C ARG A 87 21.29 6.97 6.61
N THR A 88 20.08 7.49 6.44
CA THR A 88 19.71 8.88 6.77
C THR A 88 18.68 8.98 7.90
N ALA A 89 18.00 7.88 8.22
CA ALA A 89 17.00 7.82 9.28
C ALA A 89 17.18 6.63 10.23
N ARG A 90 16.72 6.79 11.47
CA ARG A 90 16.68 5.75 12.49
C ARG A 90 15.30 5.09 12.49
N LEU A 91 15.26 3.76 12.47
CA LEU A 91 14.00 3.03 12.62
C LEU A 91 13.44 3.18 14.03
N TYR A 92 12.23 3.73 14.15
CA TYR A 92 11.41 3.60 15.34
C TYR A 92 10.87 2.17 15.45
N ARG A 93 9.95 1.81 14.55
CA ARG A 93 9.25 0.51 14.49
C ARG A 93 8.62 0.32 13.10
N ILE A 94 8.45 -0.95 12.71
CA ILE A 94 7.68 -1.35 11.53
C ILE A 94 6.34 -1.88 12.04
N PHE A 95 5.25 -1.22 11.69
CA PHE A 95 3.89 -1.65 11.98
C PHE A 95 3.32 -2.34 10.75
N VAL A 96 2.83 -3.57 10.91
CA VAL A 96 2.22 -4.32 9.82
C VAL A 96 0.76 -4.58 10.17
N TYR A 97 -0.14 -4.09 9.33
CA TYR A 97 -1.58 -4.13 9.49
C TYR A 97 -2.15 -5.24 8.61
N ASP A 98 -2.85 -6.18 9.23
CA ASP A 98 -3.50 -7.31 8.54
C ASP A 98 -4.63 -7.87 9.42
N ALA A 99 -5.35 -8.87 8.93
CA ALA A 99 -6.28 -9.66 9.72
C ALA A 99 -5.85 -11.15 9.72
N PRO A 100 -6.19 -11.92 10.77
CA PRO A 100 -5.94 -13.35 10.77
C PRO A 100 -6.77 -14.02 9.67
N PRO A 101 -6.33 -15.19 9.15
CA PRO A 101 -7.14 -15.97 8.22
C PRO A 101 -8.54 -16.25 8.80
N ALA A 102 -9.55 -16.26 7.94
CA ALA A 102 -10.93 -16.48 8.36
C ALA A 102 -11.10 -17.87 8.98
N ALA A 103 -11.41 -17.91 10.28
CA ALA A 103 -11.69 -19.14 11.00
C ALA A 103 -13.14 -19.61 10.79
N TRP A 104 -13.52 -19.86 9.54
CA TRP A 104 -14.87 -20.25 9.17
C TRP A 104 -14.91 -21.65 8.57
N LYS A 105 -15.91 -22.43 9.00
CA LYS A 105 -16.25 -23.74 8.45
C LYS A 105 -17.72 -23.74 8.07
N GLY A 106 -18.05 -24.38 6.97
CA GLY A 106 -19.43 -24.49 6.52
C GLY A 106 -19.54 -25.30 5.24
N HIS A 107 -20.56 -25.01 4.45
CA HIS A 107 -20.82 -25.73 3.22
C HIS A 107 -20.98 -24.79 2.03
N THR A 108 -20.65 -25.27 0.83
CA THR A 108 -20.93 -24.56 -0.42
C THR A 108 -22.44 -24.34 -0.60
N PRO A 109 -22.86 -23.26 -1.27
CA PRO A 109 -24.26 -22.85 -1.26
C PRO A 109 -25.19 -23.83 -1.98
N LEU A 110 -24.76 -24.42 -3.10
CA LEU A 110 -25.55 -25.33 -3.92
C LEU A 110 -25.18 -26.79 -3.65
N GLY A 111 -23.91 -27.16 -3.86
CA GLY A 111 -23.46 -28.55 -3.77
C GLY A 111 -23.34 -29.10 -2.35
N LYS A 112 -23.51 -28.23 -1.32
CA LYS A 112 -23.40 -28.56 0.11
C LYS A 112 -22.10 -29.30 0.48
N LYS A 113 -21.02 -29.06 -0.26
CA LYS A 113 -19.70 -29.65 0.04
C LYS A 113 -19.12 -28.98 1.28
N SER A 114 -18.53 -29.76 2.17
CA SER A 114 -17.88 -29.21 3.37
C SER A 114 -16.66 -28.37 2.96
N LEU A 115 -16.53 -27.21 3.60
CA LEU A 115 -15.46 -26.25 3.38
C LEU A 115 -14.89 -25.81 4.73
N ASP A 116 -13.59 -26.00 4.91
CA ASP A 116 -12.83 -25.54 6.07
C ASP A 116 -11.78 -24.53 5.60
N LEU A 117 -12.03 -23.23 5.83
CA LEU A 117 -11.10 -22.18 5.42
C LEU A 117 -9.83 -22.17 6.24
N VAL A 118 -9.86 -22.69 7.48
CA VAL A 118 -8.68 -22.76 8.35
C VAL A 118 -7.63 -23.68 7.74
N GLN A 119 -8.07 -24.77 7.11
CA GLN A 119 -7.20 -25.75 6.47
C GLN A 119 -6.81 -25.38 5.04
N SER A 120 -7.27 -24.24 4.52
CA SER A 120 -6.92 -23.83 3.17
C SER A 120 -5.41 -23.52 3.07
N PRO A 121 -4.76 -23.84 1.93
CA PRO A 121 -3.36 -23.49 1.72
C PRO A 121 -3.10 -21.98 1.88
N THR A 122 -4.09 -21.14 1.55
CA THR A 122 -3.99 -19.69 1.74
C THR A 122 -3.98 -19.29 3.21
N ALA A 123 -4.81 -19.92 4.04
CA ALA A 123 -4.81 -19.66 5.48
C ALA A 123 -3.50 -20.12 6.14
N GLN A 124 -3.01 -21.30 5.79
CA GLN A 124 -1.73 -21.83 6.27
C GLN A 124 -0.57 -20.92 5.86
N TRP A 125 -0.51 -20.52 4.58
CA TRP A 125 0.50 -19.59 4.06
C TRP A 125 0.49 -18.27 4.83
N ARG A 126 -0.71 -17.71 5.06
CA ARG A 126 -0.87 -16.42 5.75
C ARG A 126 -0.52 -16.50 7.23
N HIS A 127 -0.84 -17.62 7.88
CA HIS A 127 -0.44 -17.88 9.26
C HIS A 127 1.08 -17.95 9.40
N GLU A 128 1.75 -18.72 8.54
CA GLU A 128 3.22 -18.80 8.52
C GLU A 128 3.86 -17.42 8.25
N PHE A 129 3.30 -16.64 7.33
CA PHE A 129 3.75 -15.27 7.06
C PHE A 129 3.67 -14.40 8.32
N HIS A 130 2.59 -14.48 9.09
CA HIS A 130 2.46 -13.78 10.38
C HIS A 130 3.46 -14.28 11.42
N GLU A 131 3.67 -15.60 11.54
CA GLU A 131 4.66 -16.15 12.47
C GLU A 131 6.07 -15.63 12.16
N VAL A 132 6.47 -15.62 10.88
CA VAL A 132 7.78 -15.09 10.47
C VAL A 132 7.88 -13.61 10.82
N LEU A 133 6.86 -12.79 10.52
CA LEU A 133 6.85 -11.37 10.87
C LEU A 133 7.02 -11.10 12.36
N ARG A 134 6.44 -11.93 13.25
CA ARG A 134 6.64 -11.79 14.71
C ARG A 134 8.07 -12.01 15.15
N GLY A 135 8.82 -12.85 14.43
CA GLY A 135 10.24 -13.10 14.69
C GLY A 135 11.17 -11.99 14.19
N LEU A 136 10.69 -11.08 13.34
CA LEU A 136 11.53 -10.04 12.75
C LEU A 136 11.73 -8.85 13.68
N ARG A 137 12.97 -8.35 13.70
CA ARG A 137 13.37 -7.26 14.60
C ARG A 137 12.55 -5.99 14.33
N LYS A 138 12.02 -5.41 15.41
CA LYS A 138 11.24 -4.16 15.43
C LYS A 138 9.96 -4.20 14.58
N VAL A 139 9.43 -5.39 14.29
CA VAL A 139 8.11 -5.55 13.67
C VAL A 139 7.05 -5.67 14.76
N ALA A 140 5.94 -4.96 14.58
CA ALA A 140 4.74 -5.10 15.39
C ALA A 140 3.55 -5.38 14.48
N LEU A 141 2.99 -6.59 14.60
CA LEU A 141 1.74 -6.94 13.93
C LEU A 141 0.58 -6.23 14.63
N ARG A 142 -0.28 -5.61 13.82
CA ARG A 142 -1.49 -4.91 14.23
C ARG A 142 -2.68 -5.62 13.59
N MET A 143 -3.21 -6.60 14.32
CA MET A 143 -4.26 -7.47 13.82
C MET A 143 -5.64 -6.80 13.93
N GLY A 144 -6.34 -6.70 12.81
CA GLY A 144 -7.79 -6.56 12.78
C GLY A 144 -8.48 -7.89 13.06
N GLU A 145 -9.71 -8.01 12.60
CA GLU A 145 -10.50 -9.24 12.73
C GLU A 145 -11.24 -9.55 11.42
N ILE A 146 -11.55 -10.82 11.21
CA ILE A 146 -12.51 -11.24 10.20
C ILE A 146 -13.69 -11.88 10.95
N PRO A 147 -14.79 -11.14 11.17
CA PRO A 147 -15.93 -11.67 11.90
C PRO A 147 -16.55 -12.85 11.15
N THR A 148 -16.60 -14.01 11.79
CA THR A 148 -17.12 -15.24 11.18
C THR A 148 -18.60 -15.51 11.49
N SER A 149 -19.18 -14.75 12.42
CA SER A 149 -20.57 -14.91 12.90
C SER A 149 -21.64 -14.50 11.88
N GLN A 150 -21.30 -13.63 10.92
CA GLN A 150 -22.24 -13.10 9.92
C GLN A 150 -21.78 -13.35 8.48
N VAL A 151 -20.99 -14.40 8.28
CA VAL A 151 -20.48 -14.74 6.95
C VAL A 151 -21.61 -15.22 6.07
N ARG A 152 -21.75 -14.61 4.89
CA ARG A 152 -22.77 -14.93 3.90
C ARG A 152 -22.14 -15.26 2.56
N TRP A 153 -22.76 -16.19 1.85
CA TRP A 153 -22.48 -16.38 0.43
C TRP A 153 -23.04 -15.20 -0.36
N GLN A 154 -22.25 -14.69 -1.28
CA GLN A 154 -22.64 -13.66 -2.23
C GLN A 154 -22.33 -14.12 -3.63
N LEU A 155 -23.24 -13.82 -4.55
CA LEU A 155 -22.97 -14.01 -5.96
C LEU A 155 -21.84 -13.08 -6.39
N LYS A 156 -20.92 -13.58 -7.22
CA LYS A 156 -19.89 -12.73 -7.84
C LYS A 156 -20.55 -11.66 -8.72
N ALA A 157 -19.98 -10.46 -8.74
CA ALA A 157 -20.60 -9.30 -9.39
C ALA A 157 -20.77 -9.50 -10.91
N GLU A 158 -19.79 -10.15 -11.55
CA GLU A 158 -19.82 -10.53 -12.95
C GLU A 158 -20.94 -11.53 -13.28
N VAL A 159 -21.20 -12.48 -12.38
CA VAL A 159 -22.29 -13.46 -12.55
C VAL A 159 -23.64 -12.78 -12.37
N LEU A 160 -23.77 -11.92 -11.35
CA LEU A 160 -25.00 -11.16 -11.15
C LEU A 160 -25.33 -10.32 -12.39
N LYS A 161 -24.33 -9.62 -12.94
CA LYS A 161 -24.46 -8.84 -14.17
C LYS A 161 -24.83 -9.71 -15.38
N ALA A 162 -24.33 -10.93 -15.48
CA ALA A 162 -24.68 -11.86 -16.55
C ALA A 162 -26.14 -12.32 -16.45
N LEU A 163 -26.60 -12.64 -15.23
CA LEU A 163 -28.00 -13.01 -14.95
C LEU A 163 -28.96 -11.86 -15.26
N THR A 164 -28.68 -10.65 -14.77
CA THR A 164 -29.56 -9.48 -15.00
C THR A 164 -29.66 -9.09 -16.47
N ASN A 165 -28.65 -9.41 -17.28
CA ASN A 165 -28.64 -9.17 -18.72
C ASN A 165 -29.17 -10.36 -19.53
N GLY A 166 -29.70 -11.41 -18.90
CA GLY A 166 -30.23 -12.60 -19.57
C GLY A 166 -29.18 -13.45 -20.30
N LYS A 167 -27.88 -13.20 -20.08
CA LYS A 167 -26.78 -13.97 -20.70
C LYS A 167 -26.52 -15.31 -19.99
N ARG A 168 -27.10 -15.50 -18.82
CA ARG A 168 -27.00 -16.70 -17.99
C ARG A 168 -28.32 -16.93 -17.29
N ARG A 169 -28.66 -18.19 -17.00
CA ARG A 169 -29.85 -18.55 -16.24
C ARG A 169 -29.49 -18.98 -14.82
N TRP A 170 -30.48 -18.92 -13.92
CA TRP A 170 -30.33 -19.33 -12.53
C TRP A 170 -30.03 -20.83 -12.39
N GLU A 171 -30.55 -21.66 -13.30
CA GLU A 171 -30.33 -23.11 -13.33
C GLU A 171 -28.87 -23.48 -13.64
N ASP A 172 -28.14 -22.61 -14.35
CA ASP A 172 -26.77 -22.85 -14.80
C ASP A 172 -25.72 -22.37 -13.77
N LEU A 173 -26.15 -22.02 -12.55
CA LEU A 173 -25.27 -21.61 -11.48
C LEU A 173 -24.61 -22.80 -10.79
N THR A 174 -23.35 -22.60 -10.42
CA THR A 174 -22.51 -23.56 -9.72
C THR A 174 -21.97 -22.93 -8.44
N ASP A 175 -21.38 -23.73 -7.56
CA ASP A 175 -20.77 -23.22 -6.32
C ASP A 175 -19.67 -22.17 -6.60
N ASP A 176 -18.98 -22.27 -7.75
CA ASP A 176 -17.91 -21.35 -8.15
C ASP A 176 -18.41 -19.95 -8.50
N ASP A 177 -19.72 -19.76 -8.67
CA ASP A 177 -20.33 -18.46 -8.93
C ASP A 177 -20.54 -17.61 -7.68
N PHE A 178 -20.30 -18.21 -6.51
CA PHE A 178 -20.42 -17.58 -5.23
C PHE A 178 -19.05 -17.32 -4.62
N ARG A 179 -19.01 -16.35 -3.71
CA ARG A 179 -17.87 -16.05 -2.85
C ARG A 179 -18.39 -15.80 -1.44
N LEU A 180 -17.57 -16.09 -0.44
CA LEU A 180 -17.87 -15.70 0.93
C LEU A 180 -17.55 -14.22 1.11
N ASP A 181 -18.49 -13.46 1.71
CA ASP A 181 -18.24 -12.08 2.12
C ASP A 181 -17.44 -12.05 3.41
N LEU A 182 -16.13 -12.20 3.28
CA LEU A 182 -15.16 -12.13 4.37
C LEU A 182 -14.58 -10.71 4.40
N ARG A 183 -15.19 -9.82 5.18
CA ARG A 183 -14.69 -8.45 5.35
C ARG A 183 -13.77 -8.37 6.55
N GLN A 184 -12.56 -7.85 6.33
CA GLN A 184 -11.68 -7.44 7.41
C GLN A 184 -12.25 -6.21 8.09
N LYS A 185 -12.18 -6.17 9.42
CA LYS A 185 -12.63 -5.02 10.22
C LYS A 185 -11.52 -4.56 11.16
N GLY A 186 -11.54 -3.25 11.44
CA GLY A 186 -10.69 -2.63 12.45
C GLY A 186 -9.23 -2.39 12.02
N VAL A 187 -8.82 -2.81 10.83
CA VAL A 187 -7.47 -2.57 10.31
C VAL A 187 -7.24 -1.07 10.10
N ASP A 188 -8.12 -0.41 9.35
CA ASP A 188 -7.96 1.01 9.01
C ASP A 188 -8.03 1.93 10.22
N MET A 189 -8.97 1.63 11.12
CA MET A 189 -9.12 2.37 12.38
C MET A 189 -7.86 2.25 13.24
N ARG A 190 -7.26 1.05 13.36
CA ARG A 190 -6.02 0.86 14.11
C ARG A 190 -4.85 1.61 13.47
N LEU A 191 -4.76 1.57 12.14
CA LEU A 191 -3.72 2.29 11.40
C LEU A 191 -3.83 3.80 11.64
N GLY A 192 -5.03 4.36 11.47
CA GLY A 192 -5.29 5.78 11.73
C GLY A 192 -5.01 6.20 13.18
N LEU A 193 -5.42 5.39 14.16
CA LEU A 193 -5.14 5.65 15.58
C LEU A 193 -3.64 5.56 15.92
N ASP A 194 -2.91 4.61 15.34
CA ASP A 194 -1.46 4.51 15.51
C ASP A 194 -0.77 5.74 14.89
N ILE A 195 -1.16 6.17 13.68
CA ILE A 195 -0.65 7.42 13.07
C ILE A 195 -0.88 8.60 14.01
N ALA A 196 -2.11 8.78 14.48
CA ALA A 196 -2.46 9.90 15.36
C ALA A 196 -1.70 9.85 16.69
N SER A 197 -1.59 8.67 17.31
CA SER A 197 -0.83 8.51 18.55
C SER A 197 0.67 8.80 18.34
N LEU A 198 1.26 8.36 17.23
CA LEU A 198 2.67 8.61 16.92
C LEU A 198 2.94 10.10 16.73
N ALA A 199 2.03 10.78 16.03
CA ALA A 199 2.10 12.21 15.75
C ALA A 199 1.92 13.05 17.03
N TYR A 200 0.81 12.88 17.76
CA TYR A 200 0.54 13.68 18.97
C TYR A 200 1.55 13.47 20.10
N LYS A 201 2.09 12.25 20.22
CA LYS A 201 3.14 11.96 21.21
C LYS A 201 4.54 12.33 20.72
N GLN A 202 4.67 12.84 19.50
CA GLN A 202 5.93 13.24 18.86
C GLN A 202 7.00 12.13 18.93
N GLN A 203 6.58 10.88 18.78
CA GLN A 203 7.48 9.71 18.91
C GLN A 203 8.37 9.52 17.69
N VAL A 204 7.91 10.05 16.55
CA VAL A 204 8.57 10.02 15.25
C VAL A 204 8.41 11.39 14.61
N ASN A 205 9.27 11.72 13.65
CA ASN A 205 9.14 12.91 12.82
C ASN A 205 8.95 12.56 11.32
N GLN A 206 8.97 11.26 10.99
CA GLN A 206 8.67 10.76 9.66
C GLN A 206 7.81 9.50 9.75
N ILE A 207 6.80 9.41 8.89
CA ILE A 207 6.00 8.20 8.68
C ILE A 207 6.11 7.79 7.22
N VAL A 208 6.46 6.53 7.00
CA VAL A 208 6.39 5.91 5.67
C VAL A 208 5.20 4.97 5.65
N LEU A 209 4.23 5.21 4.78
CA LEU A 209 3.09 4.34 4.56
C LEU A 209 3.27 3.54 3.28
N ILE A 210 3.32 2.21 3.38
CA ILE A 210 3.25 1.30 2.24
C ILE A 210 1.79 0.89 2.06
N SER A 211 1.08 1.62 1.20
CA SER A 211 -0.33 1.39 0.88
C SER A 211 -0.69 2.01 -0.47
N GLY A 212 -1.87 1.66 -0.99
CA GLY A 212 -2.51 2.34 -2.12
C GLY A 212 -3.94 2.77 -1.81
N ASP A 213 -4.35 2.69 -0.54
CA ASP A 213 -5.71 3.03 -0.13
C ASP A 213 -5.85 4.53 0.19
N ALA A 214 -6.91 5.15 -0.33
CA ALA A 214 -7.22 6.54 -0.08
C ALA A 214 -7.97 6.74 1.26
N ASP A 215 -8.44 5.67 1.90
CA ASP A 215 -9.13 5.75 3.19
C ASP A 215 -8.22 6.29 4.31
N PHE A 216 -6.90 6.35 4.08
CA PHE A 216 -5.91 6.92 4.99
C PHE A 216 -5.68 8.44 4.84
N VAL A 217 -6.35 9.12 3.89
CA VAL A 217 -6.24 10.57 3.70
C VAL A 217 -6.45 11.37 5.00
N PRO A 218 -7.47 11.08 5.85
CA PRO A 218 -7.65 11.80 7.11
C PRO A 218 -6.46 11.65 8.08
N ALA A 219 -5.88 10.46 8.14
CA ALA A 219 -4.73 10.19 9.01
C ALA A 219 -3.46 10.88 8.50
N ALA A 220 -3.23 10.86 7.19
CA ALA A 220 -2.11 11.59 6.57
C ALA A 220 -2.23 13.11 6.80
N LYS A 221 -3.43 13.68 6.60
CA LYS A 221 -3.70 15.10 6.92
C LYS A 221 -3.38 15.45 8.36
N LEU A 222 -3.80 14.61 9.31
CA LEU A 222 -3.54 14.82 10.72
C LEU A 222 -2.04 14.80 11.02
N ALA A 223 -1.34 13.76 10.58
CA ALA A 223 0.10 13.62 10.82
C ALA A 223 0.90 14.82 10.29
N ARG A 224 0.58 15.29 9.08
CA ARG A 224 1.24 16.46 8.48
C ARG A 224 1.00 17.75 9.25
N ARG A 225 -0.22 17.96 9.76
CA ARG A 225 -0.54 19.12 10.61
C ARG A 225 0.25 19.12 11.93
N GLU A 226 0.56 17.93 12.44
CA GLU A 226 1.43 17.73 13.61
C GLU A 226 2.94 17.76 13.27
N GLY A 227 3.30 18.11 12.02
CA GLY A 227 4.69 18.29 11.61
C GLY A 227 5.45 17.00 11.25
N ILE A 228 4.73 15.90 11.01
CA ILE A 228 5.33 14.66 10.50
C ILE A 228 5.58 14.77 8.99
N ASP A 229 6.80 14.42 8.55
CA ASP A 229 7.11 14.16 7.15
C ASP A 229 6.43 12.85 6.70
N PHE A 230 5.40 12.95 5.86
CA PHE A 230 4.56 11.81 5.48
C PHE A 230 4.86 11.32 4.07
N ILE A 231 5.51 10.16 3.99
CA ILE A 231 5.93 9.53 2.74
C ILE A 231 5.01 8.36 2.39
N LEU A 232 4.56 8.28 1.15
CA LEU A 232 3.81 7.14 0.62
C LEU A 232 4.68 6.30 -0.32
N ASP A 233 4.68 4.99 -0.11
CA ASP A 233 5.18 4.00 -1.06
C ASP A 233 4.02 3.20 -1.67
N PRO A 234 3.59 3.54 -2.90
CA PRO A 234 2.54 2.81 -3.59
C PRO A 234 3.04 1.53 -4.26
N MET A 235 4.32 1.17 -4.11
CA MET A 235 4.96 0.05 -4.81
C MET A 235 4.63 0.05 -6.31
N TRP A 236 4.81 1.21 -6.96
CA TRP A 236 4.47 1.44 -8.38
C TRP A 236 2.98 1.28 -8.74
N ALA A 237 2.07 1.31 -7.78
CA ALA A 237 0.64 1.40 -8.04
C ALA A 237 0.22 2.82 -8.40
N THR A 238 -0.83 2.95 -9.20
CA THR A 238 -1.49 4.25 -9.42
C THR A 238 -2.17 4.69 -8.13
N ILE A 239 -1.95 5.93 -7.73
CA ILE A 239 -2.55 6.54 -6.55
C ILE A 239 -3.68 7.49 -6.95
N ARG A 240 -4.67 7.66 -6.08
CA ARG A 240 -5.73 8.66 -6.28
C ARG A 240 -5.16 10.07 -6.08
N PRO A 241 -5.59 11.08 -6.88
CA PRO A 241 -5.10 12.45 -6.74
C PRO A 241 -5.28 13.05 -5.34
N ASP A 242 -6.41 12.75 -4.70
CA ASP A 242 -6.71 13.20 -3.32
C ASP A 242 -5.67 12.68 -2.31
N LEU A 243 -5.26 11.41 -2.41
CA LEU A 243 -4.18 10.89 -1.56
C LEU A 243 -2.84 11.57 -1.85
N TYR A 244 -2.53 11.86 -3.11
CA TYR A 244 -1.29 12.51 -3.51
C TYR A 244 -1.16 13.95 -2.97
N GLU A 245 -2.26 14.70 -2.90
CA GLU A 245 -2.28 16.05 -2.32
C GLU A 245 -1.91 16.05 -0.82
N HIS A 246 -2.20 14.95 -0.14
CA HIS A 246 -2.14 14.85 1.31
C HIS A 246 -0.92 14.11 1.85
N ILE A 247 0.12 13.95 1.04
CA ILE A 247 1.43 13.40 1.41
C ILE A 247 2.53 14.44 1.12
N ASP A 248 3.70 14.30 1.75
CA ASP A 248 4.87 15.15 1.51
C ASP A 248 5.83 14.54 0.49
N GLY A 249 5.86 13.21 0.39
CA GLY A 249 6.74 12.50 -0.54
C GLY A 249 6.09 11.25 -1.12
N LEU A 250 6.33 11.02 -2.41
CA LEU A 250 6.00 9.76 -3.08
C LEU A 250 7.30 9.03 -3.40
N ARG A 251 7.54 7.89 -2.73
CA ARG A 251 8.81 7.17 -2.86
C ARG A 251 8.59 5.68 -2.85
N THR A 252 9.04 5.01 -3.91
CA THR A 252 9.09 3.55 -3.98
C THR A 252 10.53 3.07 -4.00
N VAL A 253 10.84 2.10 -3.13
CA VAL A 253 12.20 1.53 -2.99
C VAL A 253 12.37 0.18 -3.66
N CYS A 254 11.28 -0.47 -4.08
CA CYS A 254 11.38 -1.70 -4.85
C CYS A 254 11.73 -1.45 -6.33
N PRO A 255 12.37 -2.42 -7.02
CA PRO A 255 12.69 -2.31 -8.44
C PRO A 255 11.47 -1.94 -9.29
N ARG A 256 11.67 -1.03 -10.26
CA ARG A 256 10.64 -0.63 -11.20
C ARG A 256 10.27 -1.82 -12.09
N PRO A 257 8.96 -2.14 -12.25
CA PRO A 257 8.55 -3.19 -13.17
C PRO A 257 8.94 -2.80 -14.60
N VAL A 258 9.54 -3.72 -15.34
CA VAL A 258 9.82 -3.56 -16.76
C VAL A 258 8.47 -3.51 -17.48
N LYS A 259 8.16 -2.42 -18.21
CA LYS A 259 6.99 -2.40 -19.09
C LYS A 259 7.20 -3.50 -20.14
N LYS A 260 6.32 -4.50 -20.17
CA LYS A 260 6.23 -5.39 -21.33
C LYS A 260 5.86 -4.48 -22.51
N PRO A 261 6.59 -4.51 -23.65
CA PRO A 261 6.18 -3.73 -24.81
C PRO A 261 4.74 -4.12 -25.14
N GLU A 262 3.87 -3.13 -25.30
CA GLU A 262 2.53 -3.32 -25.82
C GLU A 262 2.71 -4.00 -27.18
N GLY A 263 2.30 -5.26 -27.27
CA GLY A 263 2.33 -5.99 -28.54
C GLY A 263 1.45 -5.22 -29.50
N ASP A 264 2.04 -4.83 -30.63
CA ASP A 264 1.35 -4.29 -31.79
C ASP A 264 0.07 -5.08 -32.02
N GLY A 265 -1.04 -4.34 -32.17
CA GLY A 265 -2.27 -4.89 -32.69
C GLY A 265 -2.00 -5.46 -34.07
N ALA A 266 -1.79 -6.77 -34.14
CA ALA A 266 -1.95 -7.49 -35.38
C ALA A 266 -3.44 -7.53 -35.69
N ALA A 267 -3.84 -6.66 -36.61
CA ALA A 267 -5.08 -6.75 -37.34
C ALA A 267 -5.23 -8.18 -37.88
N GLU A 268 -6.19 -8.92 -37.35
CA GLU A 268 -6.71 -10.12 -37.99
C GLU A 268 -7.54 -9.64 -39.18
N GLY A 269 -6.85 -9.54 -40.32
CA GLY A 269 -7.43 -9.27 -41.63
C GLY A 269 -8.19 -10.50 -42.13
N ALA A 270 -9.30 -10.21 -42.79
CA ALA A 270 -10.16 -11.13 -43.49
C ALA A 270 -9.42 -12.13 -44.40
N ALA A 271 -9.80 -13.40 -44.29
CA ALA A 271 -10.14 -14.30 -45.39
C ALA A 271 -10.80 -15.57 -44.80
#